data_AF-A0A1Q7REK0-F1
#
_entry.id   AF-A0A1Q7REK0-F1
#
_cell.length_a   1.000
_cell.length_b   1.000
_cell.length_c   1.000
_cell.angle_alpha   90.00
_cell.angle_beta   90.00
_cell.angle_gamma   90.00
#
_symmetry.space_group_name_H-M   'P 1'
#
loop_
_entity.id
_entity.type
_entity.pdbx_description
1 polymer ?
#
loop_
_entity_poly.entity_id
_entity_poly.type
_entity_poly.pdbx_seq_one_letter_code
_entity_poly.pdbx_strand_id
1 'polypeptide(L)'
;MKRVILICVVALGMIPVFRFAPGDAIADSPKVEIPFGTLVQGSTCPAATHIILSSCYPFPPRFFVVFPDGKNVTRYEGQNVTVRGTADQTSCSLPLIQASRVSLSNVIPDCPP
;
A
#
# COMPACT_ATOMS: atom_id res chain seq x y z
N MET A 1 18.14 40.75 59.98
CA MET A 1 18.08 39.68 58.96
C MET A 1 16.63 39.23 58.83
N LYS A 2 15.96 39.57 57.72
CA LYS A 2 14.51 39.51 57.56
C LYS A 2 14.17 38.36 56.59
N ARG A 3 13.47 37.34 57.08
CA ARG A 3 12.95 36.23 56.26
C ARG A 3 11.76 36.75 55.44
N VAL A 4 11.81 36.57 54.12
CA VAL A 4 10.66 36.85 53.24
C VAL A 4 10.28 35.55 52.55
N ILE A 5 9.01 35.22 52.68
CA ILE A 5 8.35 33.97 52.32
C ILE A 5 7.77 34.11 50.91
N LEU A 6 8.02 33.08 50.09
CA LEU A 6 7.19 32.46 49.03
C LEU A 6 6.48 33.36 47.99
N ILE A 7 6.54 32.94 46.71
CA ILE A 7 5.38 32.48 45.92
C ILE A 7 5.91 31.99 44.55
N CYS A 8 5.81 30.68 44.31
CA CYS A 8 5.98 30.06 43.00
C CYS A 8 4.70 30.30 42.19
N VAL A 9 4.76 31.10 41.13
CA VAL A 9 3.68 31.21 40.15
C VAL A 9 3.90 30.14 39.08
N VAL A 10 3.18 29.03 39.22
CA VAL A 10 3.04 28.03 38.14
C VAL A 10 2.08 28.62 37.12
N ALA A 11 2.62 29.27 36.08
CA ALA A 11 1.85 29.67 34.91
C ALA A 11 1.57 28.44 34.05
N LEU A 12 0.43 27.81 34.33
CA LEU A 12 -0.16 26.75 33.51
C LEU A 12 -0.87 27.39 32.32
N GLY A 13 -0.60 26.89 31.11
CA GLY A 13 -1.57 26.91 30.02
C GLY A 13 -1.39 27.98 28.95
N MET A 14 -0.71 27.62 27.87
CA MET A 14 -1.34 27.21 26.61
C MET A 14 -0.24 27.14 25.54
N ILE A 15 0.36 25.96 25.38
CA ILE A 15 1.06 25.65 24.14
C ILE A 15 -0.07 25.36 23.14
N PRO A 16 -0.25 26.14 22.05
CA PRO A 16 -1.07 25.67 20.96
C PRO A 16 -0.35 24.43 20.42
N VAL A 17 -0.82 23.26 20.83
CA VAL A 17 -0.46 22.01 20.20
C VAL A 17 -1.07 22.09 18.80
N PHE A 18 -0.34 22.68 17.87
CA PHE A 18 -0.53 22.41 16.46
C PHE A 18 -0.25 20.92 16.30
N ARG A 19 -1.28 20.10 16.54
CA ARG A 19 -1.35 18.78 15.96
C ARG A 19 -1.35 19.02 14.47
N PHE A 20 -0.19 18.86 13.85
CA PHE A 20 -0.14 18.37 12.47
C PHE A 20 -0.95 17.08 12.48
N ALA A 21 -2.24 17.20 12.17
CA ALA A 21 -2.97 16.07 11.64
C ALA A 21 -2.17 15.67 10.38
N PRO A 22 -1.71 14.43 10.24
CA PRO A 22 -1.37 13.90 8.94
C PRO A 22 -2.69 13.83 8.17
N GLY A 23 -3.12 14.98 7.66
CA GLY A 23 -4.09 15.08 6.60
C GLY A 23 -3.39 14.66 5.33
N ASP A 24 -3.04 13.39 5.23
CA ASP A 24 -2.86 12.74 3.92
C ASP A 24 -4.25 12.63 3.30
N ALA A 25 -4.74 13.78 2.84
CA ALA A 25 -5.74 13.86 1.80
C ALA A 25 -5.10 13.33 0.51
N ILE A 26 -4.89 12.01 0.42
CA ILE A 26 -4.74 11.31 -0.85
C ILE A 26 -6.15 10.83 -1.24
N ALA A 27 -7.03 11.80 -1.43
CA ALA A 27 -8.25 11.61 -2.18
C ALA A 27 -7.88 11.83 -3.64
N ASP A 28 -7.82 10.73 -4.41
CA ASP A 28 -7.96 10.64 -5.89
C ASP A 28 -7.08 9.55 -6.54
N SER A 29 -6.39 8.71 -5.77
CA SER A 29 -5.81 7.51 -6.37
C SER A 29 -6.94 6.49 -6.64
N PRO A 30 -7.16 6.07 -7.91
CA PRO A 30 -8.28 5.22 -8.26
C PRO A 30 -8.15 3.88 -7.53
N LYS A 31 -9.17 3.53 -6.76
CA LYS A 31 -9.26 2.22 -6.11
C LYS A 31 -9.49 1.17 -7.18
N VAL A 32 -8.62 0.17 -7.23
CA VAL A 32 -8.67 -0.92 -8.20
C VAL A 32 -8.72 -2.24 -7.46
N GLU A 33 -9.51 -3.16 -8.01
CA GLU A 33 -9.54 -4.57 -7.63
C GLU A 33 -9.13 -5.41 -8.84
N ILE A 34 -8.05 -6.17 -8.68
CA ILE A 34 -7.59 -7.17 -9.63
C ILE A 34 -8.18 -8.50 -9.16
N PRO A 35 -9.18 -9.06 -9.86
CA PRO A 35 -9.93 -10.22 -9.37
C PRO A 35 -9.11 -11.51 -9.38
N PHE A 36 -8.16 -11.64 -10.30
CA PHE A 36 -7.30 -12.81 -10.47
C PHE A 36 -5.98 -12.44 -11.15
N GLY A 37 -4.99 -13.31 -10.97
CA GLY A 37 -3.64 -13.20 -11.53
C GLY A 37 -2.63 -13.93 -10.65
N THR A 38 -1.55 -14.41 -11.23
CA THR A 38 -0.50 -15.12 -10.47
C THR A 38 0.48 -14.11 -9.90
N LEU A 39 0.62 -14.08 -8.57
CA LEU A 39 1.61 -13.22 -7.91
C LEU A 39 3.00 -13.85 -8.01
N VAL A 40 3.98 -13.12 -8.52
CA VAL A 40 5.37 -13.57 -8.54
C VAL A 40 6.28 -12.50 -7.94
N GLN A 41 7.31 -12.95 -7.24
CA GLN A 41 8.35 -12.07 -6.72
C GLN A 41 9.24 -11.57 -7.86
N GLY A 42 9.69 -10.33 -7.73
CA GLY A 42 10.54 -9.69 -8.71
C GLY A 42 9.75 -8.70 -9.56
N SER A 43 10.41 -7.60 -9.89
CA SER A 43 9.87 -6.54 -10.72
C SER A 43 11.00 -5.98 -11.57
N THR A 44 10.69 -5.51 -12.77
CA THR A 44 11.61 -4.65 -13.53
C THR A 44 11.43 -3.17 -13.17
N CYS A 45 10.39 -2.84 -12.40
CA CYS A 45 10.15 -1.50 -11.91
C CYS A 45 10.71 -1.29 -10.50
N PRO A 46 11.59 -0.29 -10.26
CA PRO A 46 12.17 -0.02 -8.94
C PRO A 46 11.15 0.30 -7.85
N ALA A 47 9.97 0.81 -8.22
CA ALA A 47 8.89 1.15 -7.29
C ALA A 47 8.02 -0.05 -6.87
N ALA A 48 8.33 -1.25 -7.36
CA ALA A 48 7.55 -2.46 -7.13
C ALA A 48 8.42 -3.59 -6.59
N THR A 49 7.81 -4.53 -5.87
CA THR A 49 8.49 -5.72 -5.36
C THR A 49 8.00 -7.00 -6.03
N HIS A 50 6.78 -6.96 -6.59
CA HIS A 50 6.12 -8.11 -7.20
C HIS A 50 5.51 -7.73 -8.55
N ILE A 51 5.14 -8.76 -9.30
CA ILE A 51 4.37 -8.66 -10.54
C ILE A 51 3.13 -9.54 -10.40
N ILE A 52 2.01 -9.09 -10.98
CA ILE A 52 0.86 -9.94 -11.29
C ILE A 52 0.95 -10.36 -12.75
N LEU A 53 1.10 -11.66 -12.97
CA LEU A 53 1.01 -12.27 -14.28
C LEU A 53 -0.46 -12.52 -14.63
N SER A 54 -0.77 -12.47 -15.92
CA SER A 54 -2.03 -13.01 -16.45
C SER A 54 -2.17 -14.47 -16.04
N SER A 55 -3.39 -14.91 -15.76
CA SER A 55 -3.68 -16.31 -15.48
C SER A 55 -3.78 -17.18 -16.74
N CYS A 56 -3.80 -16.56 -17.93
CA CYS A 56 -3.85 -17.28 -19.22
C CYS A 56 -2.46 -17.34 -19.86
N TYR A 57 -2.10 -18.49 -20.42
CA TYR A 57 -0.85 -18.70 -21.15
C TYR A 57 -0.72 -17.69 -22.31
N PRO A 58 0.45 -17.04 -22.54
CA PRO A 58 1.78 -17.32 -21.97
C PRO A 58 2.11 -16.61 -20.65
N PHE A 59 1.09 -16.24 -19.87
CA PHE A 59 1.22 -15.58 -18.57
C PHE A 59 1.98 -14.24 -18.62
N PRO A 60 1.64 -13.33 -19.57
CA PRO A 60 2.32 -12.04 -19.65
C PRO A 60 2.14 -11.22 -18.35
N PRO A 61 3.13 -10.39 -17.98
CA PRO A 61 3.00 -9.48 -16.85
C PRO A 61 1.93 -8.41 -17.14
N ARG A 62 1.06 -8.15 -16.17
CA ARG A 62 -0.05 -7.18 -16.31
C ARG A 62 0.08 -5.99 -15.37
N PHE A 63 0.55 -6.23 -14.15
CA PHE A 63 0.63 -5.19 -13.12
C PHE A 63 1.91 -5.34 -12.31
N PHE A 64 2.51 -4.22 -11.95
CA PHE A 64 3.48 -4.17 -10.87
C PHE A 64 2.76 -4.01 -9.56
N VAL A 65 3.28 -4.60 -8.48
CA VAL A 65 2.67 -4.51 -7.16
C VAL A 65 3.71 -4.19 -6.12
N VAL A 66 3.35 -3.26 -5.24
CA VAL A 66 4.07 -2.97 -4.00
C VAL A 66 3.12 -3.19 -2.83
N PHE A 67 3.63 -3.84 -1.80
CA PHE A 67 2.88 -4.09 -0.57
C PHE A 67 3.49 -3.25 0.57
N PRO A 68 2.67 -2.81 1.54
CA PRO A 68 3.17 -2.20 2.76
C PRO A 68 4.13 -3.13 3.50
N ASP A 69 5.14 -2.54 4.13
CA ASP A 69 6.10 -3.28 4.94
C ASP A 69 5.41 -4.11 6.04
N GLY A 70 5.98 -5.27 6.36
CA GLY A 70 5.45 -6.19 7.38
C GLY A 70 4.27 -7.07 6.93
N LYS A 71 3.77 -6.92 5.70
CA LYS A 71 2.81 -7.88 5.13
C LYS A 71 3.52 -9.17 4.70
N ASN A 72 3.08 -10.30 5.24
CA ASN A 72 3.54 -11.61 4.79
C ASN A 72 2.89 -11.98 3.44
N VAL A 73 3.51 -11.52 2.35
CA VAL A 73 3.04 -11.72 0.96
C VAL A 73 3.62 -12.96 0.30
N THR A 74 4.75 -13.48 0.80
CA THR A 74 5.46 -14.64 0.25
C THR A 74 4.57 -15.89 0.20
N ARG A 75 3.64 -16.05 1.15
CA ARG A 75 2.65 -17.14 1.15
C ARG A 75 1.70 -17.16 -0.06
N TYR A 76 1.64 -16.07 -0.83
CA TYR A 76 0.77 -15.94 -2.00
C TYR A 76 1.56 -16.00 -3.32
N GLU A 77 2.89 -16.10 -3.25
CA GLU A 77 3.72 -16.24 -4.44
C GLU A 77 3.41 -17.57 -5.17
N GLY A 78 3.37 -17.50 -6.50
CA GLY A 78 2.95 -18.59 -7.37
C GLY A 78 1.46 -18.93 -7.32
N GLN A 79 0.67 -18.24 -6.48
CA GLN A 79 -0.76 -18.49 -6.35
C GLN A 79 -1.60 -17.51 -7.16
N ASN A 80 -2.81 -17.94 -7.54
CA ASN A 80 -3.82 -17.06 -8.08
C ASN A 80 -4.39 -16.17 -6.95
N VAL A 81 -4.30 -14.85 -7.12
CA VAL A 81 -4.66 -13.90 -6.08
C VAL A 81 -5.64 -12.84 -6.55
N THR A 82 -6.42 -12.34 -5.60
CA THR A 82 -7.16 -11.08 -5.73
C THR A 82 -6.35 -10.00 -5.00
N VAL A 83 -6.06 -8.90 -5.69
CA VAL A 83 -5.34 -7.76 -5.13
C VAL A 83 -6.25 -6.54 -5.13
N ARG A 84 -6.32 -5.83 -4.00
CA ARG A 84 -7.02 -4.54 -3.90
C ARG A 84 -6.04 -3.47 -3.50
N GLY A 85 -6.16 -2.30 -4.10
CA GLY A 85 -5.21 -1.22 -3.88
C GLY A 85 -5.58 0.03 -4.65
N THR A 86 -4.58 0.88 -4.84
CA THR A 86 -4.66 2.07 -5.67
C THR A 86 -3.69 1.93 -6.84
N ALA A 87 -4.10 2.36 -8.03
CA ALA A 87 -3.27 2.28 -9.22
C ALA A 87 -2.55 3.61 -9.51
N ASP A 88 -1.25 3.51 -9.79
CA ASP A 88 -0.40 4.58 -10.32
C ASP A 88 0.10 4.14 -11.71
N GLN A 89 -0.11 4.97 -12.72
CA GLN A 89 0.28 4.68 -14.11
C GLN A 89 1.53 5.44 -14.56
N THR A 90 2.12 6.26 -13.69
CA THR A 90 3.21 7.18 -14.07
C THR A 90 4.60 6.65 -13.73
N SER A 91 4.70 5.78 -12.73
CA SER A 91 5.99 5.36 -12.15
C SER A 91 6.67 4.17 -12.86
N CYS A 92 5.95 3.41 -13.68
CA CYS A 92 6.43 2.15 -14.25
C CYS A 92 5.91 1.92 -15.68
N SER A 93 6.49 0.96 -16.41
CA SER A 93 6.02 0.57 -17.76
C SER A 93 4.70 -0.19 -17.78
N LEU A 94 4.26 -0.72 -16.64
CA LEU A 94 2.95 -1.30 -16.40
C LEU A 94 2.31 -0.58 -15.19
N PRO A 95 0.98 -0.62 -15.02
CA PRO A 95 0.36 0.01 -13.87
C PRO A 95 0.91 -0.55 -12.55
N LEU A 96 1.33 0.34 -11.67
CA LEU A 96 1.79 0.05 -10.33
C LEU A 96 0.61 0.05 -9.37
N ILE A 97 0.41 -1.07 -8.67
CA ILE A 97 -0.64 -1.24 -7.69
C ILE A 97 -0.01 -1.13 -6.31
N GLN A 98 -0.40 -0.09 -5.57
CA GLN A 98 -0.12 0.01 -4.14
C GLN A 98 -1.17 -0.83 -3.41
N ALA A 99 -0.83 -2.08 -3.11
CA ALA A 99 -1.77 -3.07 -2.64
C ALA A 99 -2.08 -2.90 -1.14
N SER A 100 -3.34 -2.60 -0.83
CA SER A 100 -3.83 -2.58 0.56
C SER A 100 -4.21 -3.98 1.05
N ARG A 101 -4.64 -4.86 0.14
CA ARG A 101 -5.08 -6.24 0.46
C ARG A 101 -4.69 -7.22 -0.63
N VAL A 102 -4.35 -8.44 -0.20
CA VAL A 102 -4.15 -9.63 -1.05
C VAL A 102 -4.84 -10.82 -0.40
N SER A 103 -5.44 -11.67 -1.23
CA SER A 103 -6.05 -12.95 -0.83
C SER A 103 -5.98 -13.95 -1.97
N LEU A 104 -6.14 -15.24 -1.68
CA LEU A 104 -6.31 -16.25 -2.72
C LEU A 104 -7.58 -15.95 -3.52
N SER A 105 -7.50 -16.08 -4.84
CA SER A 105 -8.64 -15.93 -5.73
C SER A 105 -9.25 -17.29 -6.03
N ASN A 106 -10.58 -17.35 -5.93
CA ASN A 106 -11.39 -18.47 -6.40
C ASN A 106 -11.99 -18.20 -7.78
N VAL A 107 -11.61 -17.08 -8.42
CA VAL A 107 -12.12 -16.71 -9.74
C VAL A 107 -11.37 -17.53 -10.79
N ILE A 108 -12.15 -18.24 -11.62
CA ILE A 108 -11.64 -18.99 -12.76
C ILE A 108 -11.58 -18.01 -13.94
N PRO A 109 -10.39 -17.71 -14.49
CA PRO A 109 -10.25 -16.84 -15.65
C PRO A 109 -10.86 -17.52 -16.89
N ASP A 110 -11.54 -16.74 -17.72
CA ASP A 110 -11.93 -17.19 -19.06
C ASP A 110 -10.72 -16.99 -19.99
N CYS A 111 -10.04 -18.08 -20.32
CA CYS A 111 -8.87 -18.07 -21.19
C CYS A 111 -9.30 -18.50 -22.60
N PRO A 112 -9.26 -17.60 -23.60
CA PRO A 112 -9.57 -17.99 -24.97
C PRO A 112 -8.58 -19.05 -25.48
N PRO A 113 -9.03 -19.92 -26.40
CA PRO A 113 -8.20 -20.99 -26.97
C PRO A 113 -7.03 -20.48 -27.81
#